data_AF-A0A2V7GKD6-F1
#
_entry.id   AF-A0A2V7GKD6-F1
#
_cell.length_a   1.000
_cell.length_b   1.000
_cell.length_c   1.000
_cell.angle_alpha   90.00
_cell.angle_beta   90.00
_cell.angle_gamma   90.00
#
_symmetry.space_group_name_H-M   'P 1'
#
loop_
_entity.id
_entity.type
_entity.pdbx_description
1 polymer ?
#
loop_
_entity_poly.entity_id
_entity_poly.type
_entity_poly.pdbx_seq_one_letter_code
_entity_poly.pdbx_strand_id
1 'polypeptide(L)'
;MAKKRKEPRKLAPPPSASDQARDELFSHILRCGVLEATPEHQKEWFDDTMLYLADRYEDLTEDDLTRLRTLGERYCQPVVGRRTPVGADA
;
A
#
# COMPACT_ATOMS: atom_id res chain seq x y z
N MET A 1 23.71 32.07 -28.22
CA MET A 1 22.77 30.93 -28.09
C MET A 1 22.09 31.01 -26.73
N ALA A 2 20.80 31.35 -26.67
CA ALA A 2 20.07 31.49 -25.41
C ALA A 2 19.58 30.11 -24.93
N LYS A 3 20.11 29.64 -23.80
CA LYS A 3 19.66 28.40 -23.16
C LYS A 3 18.31 28.68 -22.50
N LYS A 4 17.22 28.19 -23.09
CA LYS A 4 15.87 28.27 -22.52
C LYS A 4 15.87 27.49 -21.20
N ARG A 5 15.76 28.21 -20.10
CA ARG A 5 15.69 27.68 -18.74
C ARG A 5 14.38 26.88 -18.64
N LYS A 6 14.48 25.56 -18.43
CA LYS A 6 13.32 24.68 -18.23
C LYS A 6 12.53 25.21 -17.03
N GLU A 7 11.22 25.41 -17.20
CA GLU A 7 10.33 25.79 -16.11
C GLU A 7 10.49 24.82 -14.93
N PRO A 8 10.42 25.31 -13.68
CA PRO A 8 10.42 24.44 -12.52
C PRO A 8 9.23 23.48 -12.66
N ARG A 9 9.50 22.18 -12.65
CA ARG A 9 8.46 21.15 -12.54
C ARG A 9 7.58 21.57 -11.36
N LYS A 10 6.29 21.86 -11.61
CA LYS A 10 5.32 22.16 -10.55
C LYS A 10 5.44 21.03 -9.52
N LEU A 11 5.94 21.37 -8.32
CA LEU A 11 6.06 20.42 -7.22
C LEU A 11 4.65 19.88 -6.96
N ALA A 12 4.51 18.55 -6.91
CA ALA A 12 3.25 17.94 -6.55
C ALA A 12 2.80 18.47 -5.17
N PRO A 13 1.47 18.63 -4.94
CA PRO A 13 1.00 18.95 -3.61
C PRO A 13 1.48 17.89 -2.60
N PRO A 14 1.61 18.25 -1.31
CA PRO A 14 1.94 17.28 -0.28
C PRO A 14 0.92 16.13 -0.30
N PRO A 15 1.34 14.89 -0.01
CA PRO A 15 0.46 13.73 -0.04
C PRO A 15 -0.67 13.87 0.98
N SER A 16 -1.89 13.48 0.58
CA SER A 16 -3.04 13.47 1.47
C SER A 16 -2.87 12.49 2.63
N ALA A 17 -3.69 12.60 3.68
CA ALA A 17 -3.71 11.61 4.78
C ALA A 17 -3.95 10.19 4.23
N SER A 18 -4.90 10.04 3.30
CA SER A 18 -5.19 8.75 2.64
C SER A 18 -4.00 8.21 1.83
N ASP A 19 -3.23 9.08 1.14
CA ASP A 19 -2.02 8.66 0.43
C ASP A 19 -0.93 8.18 1.39
N GLN A 20 -0.74 8.90 2.50
CA GLN A 20 0.24 8.54 3.52
C GLN A 20 -0.12 7.22 4.21
N ALA A 21 -1.40 7.05 4.59
CA ALA A 21 -1.89 5.83 5.22
C ALA A 21 -1.77 4.61 4.30
N ARG A 22 -2.02 4.79 3.00
CA ARG A 22 -1.80 3.74 1.98
C ARG A 22 -0.34 3.34 1.90
N ASP A 23 0.57 4.31 1.79
CA ASP A 23 1.99 4.04 1.66
C ASP A 23 2.55 3.39 2.94
N GLU A 24 2.07 3.79 4.12
CA GLU A 24 2.40 3.16 5.40
C GLU A 24 1.88 1.72 5.47
N LEU A 25 0.63 1.47 5.08
CA LEU A 25 0.05 0.12 4.99
C LEU A 25 0.90 -0.81 4.12
N PHE A 26 1.31 -0.36 2.93
CA PHE A 26 2.12 -1.18 2.03
C PHE A 26 3.53 -1.42 2.58
N SER A 27 4.12 -0.42 3.23
CA SER A 27 5.37 -0.60 3.96
C SER A 27 5.25 -1.66 5.06
N HIS A 28 4.13 -1.67 5.78
CA HIS A 28 3.85 -2.63 6.85
C HIS A 28 3.68 -4.05 6.31
N ILE A 29 2.90 -4.21 5.23
CA ILE A 29 2.73 -5.50 4.54
C ILE A 29 4.09 -6.12 4.17
N LEU A 30 5.00 -5.32 3.59
CA LEU A 30 6.31 -5.78 3.15
C LEU A 30 7.25 -6.07 4.33
N ARG A 31 7.30 -5.20 5.34
CA ARG A 31 8.20 -5.36 6.49
C ARG A 31 7.80 -6.52 7.41
N CYS A 32 6.51 -6.78 7.52
CA CYS A 32 5.98 -7.85 8.37
C CYS A 32 5.83 -9.20 7.65
N GLY A 33 6.17 -9.29 6.36
CA GLY A 33 6.08 -10.55 5.61
C GLY A 33 4.64 -11.07 5.44
N VAL A 34 3.66 -10.17 5.41
CA VAL A 34 2.22 -10.53 5.37
C VAL A 34 1.89 -11.35 4.13
N LEU A 35 2.62 -11.15 3.03
CA LEU A 35 2.46 -11.89 1.77
C LEU A 35 2.67 -13.42 1.92
N GLU A 36 3.48 -13.83 2.90
CA GLU A 36 3.84 -15.24 3.15
C GLU A 36 2.99 -15.89 4.25
N ALA A 37 2.18 -15.09 4.96
CA ALA A 37 1.33 -15.57 6.04
C ALA A 37 0.11 -16.35 5.52
N THR A 38 -0.46 -17.21 6.35
CA THR A 38 -1.73 -17.89 6.05
C THR A 38 -2.87 -16.87 5.95
N PRO A 39 -3.94 -17.16 5.18
CA PRO A 39 -5.07 -16.24 5.03
C PRO A 39 -5.68 -15.79 6.37
N GLU A 40 -5.75 -16.69 7.34
CA GLU A 40 -6.24 -16.42 8.69
C GLU A 40 -5.36 -15.39 9.42
N HIS A 41 -4.04 -15.58 9.43
CA HIS A 41 -3.12 -14.62 10.04
C HIS A 41 -3.07 -13.29 9.28
N GLN A 42 -3.18 -13.33 7.94
CA GLN A 42 -3.31 -12.09 7.14
C GLN A 42 -4.54 -11.30 7.57
N LYS A 43 -5.69 -11.97 7.74
CA LYS A 43 -6.92 -11.32 8.17
C LYS A 43 -6.77 -10.68 9.55
N GLU A 44 -6.26 -11.41 10.53
CA GLU A 44 -6.05 -10.89 11.89
C GLU A 44 -5.10 -9.69 11.87
N TRP A 45 -3.98 -9.80 11.15
CA TRP A 45 -3.02 -8.72 11.00
C TRP A 45 -3.64 -7.47 10.37
N PHE A 46 -4.44 -7.63 9.32
CA PHE A 46 -5.09 -6.49 8.69
C PHE A 46 -6.16 -5.89 9.61
N ASP A 47 -6.89 -6.69 10.39
CA ASP A 47 -7.90 -6.17 11.33
C ASP A 47 -7.23 -5.26 12.36
N ASP A 48 -6.12 -5.70 12.96
CA ASP A 48 -5.32 -4.89 13.91
C ASP A 48 -4.70 -3.67 13.23
N THR A 49 -4.18 -3.83 12.01
CA THR A 49 -3.53 -2.74 11.27
C THR A 49 -4.53 -1.66 10.86
N MET A 50 -5.78 -2.02 10.51
CA MET A 50 -6.81 -1.02 10.20
C MET A 50 -7.19 -0.21 11.44
N LEU A 51 -7.24 -0.82 12.63
CA LEU A 51 -7.47 -0.09 13.88
C LEU A 51 -6.33 0.89 14.16
N TYR A 52 -5.08 0.46 13.97
CA TYR A 52 -3.91 1.33 14.10
C TYR A 52 -3.95 2.52 13.13
N LEU A 53 -4.31 2.31 11.85
CA LEU A 53 -4.40 3.39 10.88
C LEU A 53 -5.55 4.37 11.19
N ALA A 54 -6.67 3.86 11.70
CA ALA A 54 -7.80 4.70 12.12
C ALA A 54 -7.44 5.60 13.31
N ASP A 55 -6.69 5.09 14.29
CA ASP A 55 -6.22 5.87 15.44
C ASP A 55 -5.14 6.90 15.03
N ARG A 56 -4.23 6.51 14.15
CA ARG A 56 -3.11 7.35 13.70
C ARG A 56 -3.54 8.49 12.78
N TYR A 57 -4.53 8.26 11.93
CA TYR A 57 -4.99 9.22 10.94
C TYR A 57 -6.46 9.59 11.19
N GLU A 58 -6.68 10.52 12.11
CA GLU A 58 -8.02 10.98 12.52
C GLU A 58 -8.88 11.57 11.39
N ASP A 59 -8.24 12.03 10.30
CA ASP A 59 -8.90 12.61 9.12
C ASP A 59 -9.40 11.55 8.13
N LEU A 60 -9.08 10.26 8.33
CA LEU A 60 -9.58 9.19 7.48
C LEU A 60 -11.05 8.92 7.77
N THR A 61 -11.86 8.94 6.73
CA THR A 61 -13.25 8.51 6.81
C THR A 61 -13.36 6.99 6.85
N GLU A 62 -14.51 6.47 7.26
CA GLU A 62 -14.81 5.03 7.18
C GLU A 62 -14.71 4.49 5.74
N ASP A 63 -15.02 5.32 4.73
CA ASP A 63 -14.85 4.96 3.31
C ASP A 63 -13.37 4.85 2.93
N ASP A 64 -12.53 5.80 3.39
CA ASP A 64 -11.08 5.73 3.19
C ASP A 64 -10.49 4.47 3.80
N LEU A 65 -10.86 4.12 5.03
CA LEU A 65 -10.40 2.89 5.71
C LEU A 65 -10.85 1.63 4.96
N THR A 66 -12.10 1.60 4.52
CA THR A 66 -12.64 0.48 3.72
C THR A 66 -11.88 0.33 2.40
N ARG A 67 -11.58 1.44 1.75
CA ARG A 67 -10.79 1.47 0.52
C ARG A 67 -9.35 1.03 0.75
N LEU A 68 -8.70 1.48 1.83
CA LEU A 68 -7.36 1.05 2.23
C LEU A 68 -7.30 -0.45 2.45
N ARG A 69 -8.27 -1.01 3.19
CA ARG A 69 -8.39 -2.45 3.41
C ARG A 69 -8.48 -3.21 2.08
N THR A 70 -9.39 -2.78 1.21
CA THR A 70 -9.58 -3.39 -0.12
C THR A 70 -8.30 -3.34 -0.96
N LEU A 71 -7.58 -2.22 -0.94
CA LEU A 71 -6.32 -2.05 -1.67
C LEU A 71 -5.22 -2.95 -1.10
N GLY A 72 -5.09 -3.03 0.22
CA GLY A 72 -4.13 -3.91 0.90
C GLY A 72 -4.37 -5.39 0.58
N GLU A 73 -5.61 -5.86 0.69
CA GLU A 73 -5.95 -7.25 0.37
C GLU A 73 -5.64 -7.58 -1.08
N ARG A 74 -5.95 -6.69 -2.02
CA ARG A 74 -5.61 -6.85 -3.45
C ARG A 74 -4.11 -6.84 -3.69
N TYR A 75 -3.36 -6.05 -2.94
CA TYR A 75 -1.91 -6.02 -3.02
C TYR A 75 -1.29 -7.36 -2.60
N CYS A 76 -1.90 -8.06 -1.64
CA CYS A 76 -1.50 -9.40 -1.24
C CYS A 76 -1.94 -10.51 -2.21
N GLN A 77 -2.85 -10.23 -3.16
CA GLN A 77 -3.25 -11.23 -4.14
C GLN A 77 -2.15 -11.45 -5.20
N PRO A 78 -1.94 -12.69 -5.64
CA PRO A 78 -1.03 -12.95 -6.74
C PRO A 78 -1.52 -12.23 -8.00
N VAL A 79 -0.62 -11.55 -8.71
CA VAL A 79 -0.92 -10.96 -10.01
C VAL A 79 -1.29 -12.10 -10.96
N VAL A 80 -2.58 -12.26 -11.28
CA VAL A 80 -3.03 -13.29 -12.21
C VAL A 80 -2.57 -12.89 -13.62
N GLY A 81 -1.34 -13.30 -13.94
CA GLY A 81 -0.61 -12.96 -15.16
C GLY A 81 0.42 -14.02 -15.50
N ARG A 82 -0.10 -15.17 -15.97
CA ARG A 82 0.59 -16.34 -16.54
C ARG A 82 1.15 -17.34 -15.53
N ARG A 83 0.63 -18.58 -15.64
CA ARG A 83 1.28 -19.82 -15.19
C ARG A 83 2.65 -19.94 -15.85
N THR A 84 3.67 -19.33 -15.28
CA THR A 84 5.05 -19.73 -15.54
C THR A 84 5.65 -19.94 -14.16
N PRO A 85 5.93 -21.19 -13.74
CA PRO A 85 6.73 -21.39 -12.54
C PRO A 85 8.09 -20.76 -12.84
N VAL A 86 8.44 -19.69 -12.14
CA VAL A 86 9.85 -19.35 -12.00
C VAL A 86 10.42 -20.46 -11.13
N GLY A 87 11.02 -21.45 -11.80
CA GLY A 87 11.74 -22.53 -11.12
C GLY A 87 12.80 -21.89 -10.25
N ALA A 88 12.60 -22.00 -8.94
CA ALA A 88 13.71 -22.08 -8.00
C ALA A 88 14.26 -23.50 -8.14
N ASP A 89 15.02 -23.75 -9.20
CA ASP A 89 15.92 -24.90 -9.26
C ASP A 89 17.27 -24.42 -8.70
N ALA A 90 17.62 -25.01 -7.56
CA ALA A 90 18.89 -24.91 -6.86
C ALA A 90 19.96 -25.81 -7.49
#